data_AF-A0A1S8WNF1-F1
#
_entry.id   AF-A0A1S8WNF1-F1
#
_cell.length_a   1.000
_cell.length_b   1.000
_cell.length_c   1.000
_cell.angle_alpha   90.00
_cell.angle_beta   90.00
_cell.angle_gamma   90.00
#
_symmetry.space_group_name_H-M   'P 1'
#
loop_
_entity.id
_entity.type
_entity.pdbx_description
1 polymer ?
#
loop_
_entity_poly.entity_id
_entity_poly.type
_entity_poly.pdbx_seq_one_letter_code
_entity_poly.pdbx_strand_id
1 'polypeptide(L)'
;SLFQLLRHRTRLNRLVKSANSSEVDKRLVSESVFAVVEIFTNLEDIKNIWLEMRFSISPYTKCNKEPCFILASVEEPSQIMEDHMMSLQSIGASRHATPFLAIVRQWERDLTIVSDTL
;
A
#
# COMPACT_ATOMS: atom_id res chain seq x y z
N SER A 1 39.06 -24.40 40.04
CA SER A 1 39.01 -25.61 39.18
C SER A 1 38.50 -25.24 37.80
N LEU A 2 39.20 -25.64 36.73
CA LEU A 2 38.88 -25.39 35.31
C LEU A 2 37.42 -25.70 34.94
N PHE A 3 36.80 -26.68 35.61
CA PHE A 3 35.41 -27.06 35.38
C PHE A 3 34.40 -25.94 35.68
N GLN A 4 34.67 -25.09 36.68
CA GLN A 4 33.78 -23.96 37.01
C GLN A 4 33.83 -22.88 35.92
N LEU A 5 35.02 -22.61 35.36
CA LEU A 5 35.21 -21.66 34.27
C LEU A 5 34.54 -22.14 32.96
N LEU A 6 34.67 -23.44 32.64
CA LEU A 6 34.00 -24.04 31.48
C LEU A 6 32.47 -23.96 31.61
N ARG A 7 31.92 -24.30 32.78
CA ARG A 7 30.48 -24.20 33.04
C ARG A 7 29.95 -22.77 32.91
N HIS A 8 30.73 -21.79 33.40
CA HIS A 8 30.40 -20.38 33.26
C HIS A 8 30.39 -19.94 31.78
N ARG A 9 31.41 -20.33 31.01
CA ARG A 9 31.50 -20.03 29.57
C ARG A 9 30.33 -20.60 28.77
N THR A 10 29.93 -21.84 29.01
CA THR A 10 28.78 -22.45 28.32
C THR A 10 27.47 -21.75 28.69
N ARG A 11 27.31 -21.35 29.95
CA ARG A 11 26.12 -20.61 30.43
C ARG A 11 26.02 -19.24 29.76
N LEU A 12 27.13 -18.50 29.66
CA LEU A 12 27.17 -17.22 28.96
C LEU A 12 26.82 -17.35 27.47
N ASN A 13 27.41 -18.32 26.76
CA ASN A 13 27.10 -18.54 25.35
C ASN A 13 25.60 -18.83 25.12
N ARG A 14 24.96 -19.55 26.05
CA ARG A 14 23.52 -19.83 25.98
C ARG A 14 22.69 -18.56 26.20
N LEU A 15 23.07 -17.71 27.15
CA LEU A 15 22.40 -16.43 27.40
C LEU A 15 22.54 -15.47 26.24
N VAL A 16 23.74 -15.34 25.66
CA VAL A 16 23.98 -14.52 24.45
C VAL A 16 23.13 -15.01 23.28
N LYS A 17 23.07 -16.32 23.04
CA LYS A 17 22.24 -16.90 21.98
C LYS A 17 20.75 -16.62 22.20
N SER A 18 20.27 -16.74 23.44
CA SER A 18 18.87 -16.43 23.81
C SER A 18 18.53 -14.96 23.63
N ALA A 19 19.43 -14.06 24.06
CA ALA A 19 19.25 -12.62 23.92
C ALA A 19 19.22 -12.22 22.44
N ASN A 20 20.13 -12.74 21.62
CA ASN A 20 20.14 -12.49 20.18
C ASN A 20 18.87 -12.98 19.48
N SER A 21 18.35 -14.17 19.85
CA SER A 21 17.08 -14.66 19.31
C SER A 21 15.93 -13.70 19.62
N SER A 22 15.83 -13.26 20.88
CA SER A 22 14.79 -12.31 21.28
C SER A 22 14.89 -10.96 20.59
N GLU A 23 16.11 -10.51 20.26
CA GLU A 23 16.33 -9.25 19.55
C GLU A 23 15.94 -9.36 18.06
N VAL A 24 16.27 -10.49 17.44
CA VAL A 24 15.85 -10.79 16.06
C VAL A 24 14.32 -10.87 15.97
N ASP A 25 13.67 -11.54 16.92
CA ASP A 25 12.20 -11.63 16.96
C ASP A 25 11.54 -10.25 17.08
N LYS A 26 12.04 -9.40 17.99
CA LYS A 26 11.55 -8.00 18.13
C LYS A 26 11.71 -7.21 16.84
N ARG A 27 12.86 -7.35 16.17
CA ARG A 27 13.14 -6.66 14.91
C ARG A 27 12.19 -7.10 13.80
N LEU A 28 11.98 -8.41 13.64
CA LEU A 28 11.06 -8.95 12.64
C LEU A 28 9.61 -8.49 12.86
N VAL A 29 9.18 -8.44 14.13
CA VAL A 29 7.87 -7.90 14.49
C VAL A 29 7.79 -6.42 14.12
N SER A 30 8.81 -5.61 14.47
CA SER A 30 8.85 -4.18 14.14
C SER A 30 8.79 -3.92 12.63
N GLU A 31 9.59 -4.66 11.85
CA GLU A 31 9.59 -4.55 10.38
C GLU A 31 8.22 -4.93 9.80
N SER A 32 7.58 -5.97 10.34
CA SER A 32 6.25 -6.40 9.91
C SER A 32 5.17 -5.38 10.22
N VAL A 33 5.19 -4.80 11.44
CA VAL A 33 4.23 -3.75 11.84
C VAL A 33 4.39 -2.52 10.96
N PHE A 34 5.63 -2.08 10.72
CA PHE A 34 5.91 -0.94 9.87
C PHE A 34 5.34 -1.14 8.46
N ALA A 35 5.60 -2.29 7.83
CA ALA A 35 5.11 -2.60 6.49
C ALA A 35 3.56 -2.64 6.42
N VAL A 36 2.89 -3.16 7.45
CA VAL A 36 1.42 -3.20 7.52
C VAL A 36 0.84 -1.79 7.64
N VAL A 37 1.47 -0.91 8.43
CA VAL A 37 1.05 0.49 8.56
C VAL A 37 1.24 1.23 7.24
N GLU A 38 2.36 1.03 6.54
CA GLU A 38 2.61 1.65 5.23
C GLU A 38 1.55 1.26 4.19
N ILE A 39 1.20 -0.03 4.11
CA ILE A 39 0.12 -0.50 3.24
C ILE A 39 -1.22 0.15 3.61
N PHE A 40 -1.54 0.22 4.90
CA PHE A 40 -2.79 0.83 5.36
C PHE A 40 -2.87 2.31 4.98
N THR A 41 -1.80 3.08 5.23
CA THR A 41 -1.73 4.50 4.88
C THR A 41 -1.90 4.70 3.38
N ASN A 42 -1.20 3.93 2.56
CA ASN A 42 -1.32 4.03 1.10
C ASN A 42 -2.76 3.76 0.61
N LEU A 43 -3.43 2.75 1.16
CA LEU A 43 -4.83 2.45 0.82
C LEU A 43 -5.80 3.56 1.25
N GLU A 44 -5.55 4.20 2.40
CA GLU A 44 -6.37 5.31 2.86
C GLU A 44 -6.11 6.58 2.03
N ASP A 45 -4.88 6.82 1.58
CA ASP A 45 -4.54 7.93 0.70
C ASP A 45 -5.22 7.77 -0.68
N ILE A 46 -5.13 6.58 -1.29
CA ILE A 46 -5.87 6.24 -2.52
C ILE A 46 -7.35 6.57 -2.33
N LYS A 47 -7.96 6.08 -1.25
CA LYS A 47 -9.37 6.31 -0.96
C LYS A 47 -9.71 7.80 -0.87
N ASN A 48 -8.91 8.57 -0.14
CA ASN A 48 -9.17 10.00 0.06
C ASN A 48 -9.03 10.80 -1.24
N ILE A 49 -8.02 10.49 -2.06
CA ILE A 49 -7.83 11.11 -3.37
C ILE A 49 -9.07 10.89 -4.24
N TRP A 50 -9.57 9.66 -4.33
CA TRP A 50 -10.75 9.34 -5.14
C TRP A 50 -12.06 9.93 -4.59
N LEU A 51 -12.17 10.11 -3.26
CA LEU A 51 -13.32 10.80 -2.65
C LEU A 51 -13.33 12.30 -2.93
N GLU A 52 -12.16 12.93 -3.04
CA GLU A 52 -12.02 14.37 -3.26
C GLU A 52 -11.86 14.74 -4.75
N MET A 53 -11.61 13.76 -5.62
CA MET A 53 -11.37 13.96 -7.05
C MET A 53 -12.56 14.66 -7.73
N ARG A 54 -12.25 15.69 -8.52
CA ARG A 54 -13.26 16.46 -9.27
C ARG A 54 -12.94 16.42 -10.75
N PHE A 55 -13.94 16.04 -11.55
CA PHE A 55 -13.88 16.15 -12.99
C PHE A 55 -14.32 17.55 -13.43
N SER A 56 -13.50 18.20 -14.25
CA SER A 56 -13.87 19.47 -14.86
C SER A 56 -14.83 19.21 -16.01
N ILE A 57 -15.90 20.01 -16.06
CA ILE A 57 -16.94 19.92 -17.09
C ILE A 57 -16.97 21.25 -17.83
N SER A 58 -17.00 21.20 -19.16
CA SER A 58 -16.99 22.39 -20.02
C SER A 58 -18.18 22.39 -20.98
N PRO A 59 -18.82 23.55 -21.23
CA PRO A 59 -19.86 23.66 -22.24
C PRO A 59 -19.27 23.48 -23.65
N TYR A 60 -19.86 22.58 -24.42
CA TYR A 60 -19.55 22.32 -25.81
C TYR A 60 -20.68 22.84 -26.70
N THR A 61 -20.38 23.90 -27.45
CA THR A 61 -21.36 24.70 -28.19
C THR A 61 -21.46 24.36 -29.68
N LYS A 62 -20.74 23.33 -30.16
CA LYS A 62 -20.83 22.85 -31.55
C LYS A 62 -21.99 21.89 -31.79
N CYS A 63 -22.68 21.43 -30.74
CA CYS A 63 -23.96 20.73 -30.88
C CYS A 63 -25.06 21.77 -31.11
N ASN A 64 -25.81 21.62 -32.20
CA ASN A 64 -26.88 22.53 -32.57
C ASN A 64 -27.89 22.76 -31.42
N LYS A 65 -28.32 24.02 -31.28
CA LYS A 65 -29.46 24.55 -30.52
C LYS A 65 -29.43 24.50 -28.98
N GLU A 66 -28.69 23.61 -28.32
CA GLU A 66 -28.55 23.61 -26.85
C GLU A 66 -27.10 23.32 -26.38
N PRO A 67 -26.60 23.97 -25.31
CA PRO A 67 -25.28 23.67 -24.77
C PRO A 67 -25.26 22.25 -24.18
N CYS A 68 -24.38 21.40 -24.70
CA CYS A 68 -24.06 20.12 -24.07
C CYS A 68 -22.81 20.28 -23.19
N PHE A 69 -22.70 19.47 -22.16
CA PHE A 69 -21.55 19.49 -21.25
C PHE A 69 -20.67 18.27 -21.53
N ILE A 70 -19.38 18.50 -21.70
CA ILE A 70 -18.38 17.45 -21.88
C ILE A 70 -17.42 17.43 -20.70
N LEU A 71 -16.85 16.27 -20.42
CA LEU A 71 -15.64 16.20 -19.61
C LEU A 71 -14.56 17.04 -20.30
N ALA A 72 -13.91 17.91 -19.53
CA ALA A 72 -12.76 18.66 -19.97
C ALA A 72 -11.52 17.73 -19.93
N SER A 73 -10.36 18.24 -19.52
CA SER A 73 -9.18 17.40 -19.39
C SER A 73 -9.40 16.31 -18.34
N VAL A 74 -9.16 15.06 -18.75
CA VAL A 74 -9.10 13.88 -17.87
C VAL A 74 -7.65 13.40 -17.66
N GLU A 75 -6.65 14.12 -18.20
CA GLU A 75 -5.25 13.72 -18.18
C GLU A 75 -4.70 13.52 -16.77
N GLU A 76 -4.99 14.44 -15.85
CA GLU A 76 -4.59 14.34 -14.45
C GLU A 76 -5.30 13.17 -13.71
N PRO A 77 -6.64 13.05 -13.75
CA PRO A 77 -7.33 11.85 -13.23
C PRO A 77 -6.80 10.53 -13.78
N SER A 78 -6.53 10.46 -15.09
CA SER A 78 -5.99 9.26 -15.74
C SER A 78 -4.58 8.93 -15.25
N GLN A 79 -3.70 9.93 -15.11
CA GLN A 79 -2.36 9.72 -14.57
C GLN A 79 -2.40 9.23 -13.11
N ILE A 80 -3.22 9.87 -12.27
CA ILE A 80 -3.41 9.46 -10.87
C ILE A 80 -3.90 8.00 -10.81
N MET A 81 -4.86 7.63 -11.65
CA MET A 81 -5.37 6.27 -11.74
C MET A 81 -4.28 5.25 -12.10
N GLU A 82 -3.45 5.54 -13.11
CA GLU A 82 -2.33 4.67 -13.51
C GLU A 82 -1.33 4.48 -12.37
N ASP A 83 -0.95 5.56 -11.69
CA ASP A 83 -0.04 5.53 -10.53
C ASP A 83 -0.61 4.71 -9.38
N HIS A 84 -1.92 4.83 -9.14
CA HIS A 84 -2.61 4.09 -8.07
C HIS A 84 -2.75 2.60 -8.44
N MET A 85 -3.00 2.27 -9.70
CA MET A 85 -2.97 0.89 -10.20
C MET A 85 -1.59 0.25 -10.01
N MET A 86 -0.51 0.96 -10.33
CA MET A 86 0.86 0.46 -10.09
C MET A 86 1.16 0.26 -8.59
N SER A 87 0.68 1.18 -7.75
CA SER A 87 0.82 1.10 -6.30
C SER A 87 0.07 -0.12 -5.73
N LEU A 88 -1.17 -0.35 -6.16
CA LEU A 88 -1.98 -1.50 -5.75
C LEU A 88 -1.34 -2.84 -6.17
N GLN A 89 -0.80 -2.93 -7.38
CA GLN A 89 -0.05 -4.11 -7.84
C GLN A 89 1.20 -4.36 -6.97
N SER A 90 1.92 -3.29 -6.63
CA SER A 90 3.10 -3.36 -5.76
C SER A 90 2.74 -3.81 -4.34
N ILE A 91 1.63 -3.28 -3.79
CA ILE A 91 1.06 -3.75 -2.52
C ILE A 91 0.70 -5.23 -2.65
N GLY A 92 -0.05 -5.64 -3.67
CA GLY A 92 -0.48 -7.03 -3.86
C GLY A 92 0.66 -8.05 -3.93
N ALA A 93 1.84 -7.64 -4.41
CA ALA A 93 3.05 -8.46 -4.44
C ALA A 93 3.78 -8.55 -3.08
N SER A 94 3.45 -7.70 -2.11
CA SER A 94 4.08 -7.71 -0.79
C SER A 94 3.68 -8.94 0.04
N ARG A 95 4.65 -9.51 0.78
CA ARG A 95 4.40 -10.61 1.74
C ARG A 95 3.45 -10.20 2.88
N HIS A 96 3.30 -8.90 3.13
CA HIS A 96 2.42 -8.35 4.17
C HIS A 96 1.02 -7.99 3.64
N ALA A 97 0.76 -8.22 2.35
CA ALA A 97 -0.48 -7.82 1.69
C ALA A 97 -1.65 -8.77 1.93
N THR A 98 -1.39 -10.01 2.34
CA THR A 98 -2.41 -11.06 2.55
C THR A 98 -3.69 -10.56 3.25
N PRO A 99 -3.64 -9.84 4.38
CA PRO A 99 -4.86 -9.32 5.03
C PRO A 99 -5.59 -8.22 4.23
N PHE A 100 -4.93 -7.57 3.27
CA PHE A 100 -5.45 -6.47 2.47
C PHE A 100 -5.88 -6.87 1.06
N LEU A 101 -5.55 -8.08 0.58
CA LEU A 101 -5.78 -8.49 -0.80
C LEU A 101 -7.23 -8.34 -1.27
N ALA A 102 -8.21 -8.52 -0.38
CA ALA A 102 -9.62 -8.31 -0.70
C ALA A 102 -9.91 -6.84 -1.07
N ILE A 103 -9.39 -5.90 -0.28
CA ILE A 103 -9.50 -4.46 -0.53
C ILE A 103 -8.70 -4.05 -1.76
N VAL A 104 -7.45 -4.54 -1.90
CA VAL A 104 -6.60 -4.25 -3.05
C VAL A 104 -7.29 -4.66 -4.35
N ARG A 105 -7.81 -5.89 -4.42
CA ARG A 105 -8.54 -6.39 -5.60
C ARG A 105 -9.83 -5.63 -5.87
N GLN A 106 -10.48 -5.11 -4.83
CA GLN A 106 -11.66 -4.27 -5.02
C GLN A 106 -11.27 -2.95 -5.69
N TRP A 107 -10.25 -2.28 -5.17
CA TRP A 107 -9.71 -1.07 -5.79
C TRP A 107 -9.23 -1.30 -7.22
N GLU A 108 -8.50 -2.38 -7.50
CA GLU A 108 -8.06 -2.71 -8.87
C GLU A 108 -9.25 -2.83 -9.83
N ARG A 109 -10.35 -3.46 -9.40
CA ARG A 109 -11.58 -3.55 -10.21
C ARG A 109 -12.24 -2.19 -10.41
N ASP A 110 -12.37 -1.41 -9.34
CA ASP A 110 -13.03 -0.11 -9.39
C ASP A 110 -12.26 0.85 -10.30
N LEU A 111 -10.92 0.87 -10.20
CA LEU A 111 -10.07 1.67 -11.08
C LEU A 111 -10.06 1.17 -12.52
N THR A 112 -10.18 -0.14 -12.76
CA THR A 112 -10.36 -0.67 -14.12
C THR A 112 -11.66 -0.17 -14.74
N ILE A 113 -12.76 -0.16 -13.97
CA ILE A 113 -14.04 0.38 -14.44
C ILE A 113 -13.89 1.87 -14.78
N VAL A 114 -13.20 2.65 -13.94
CA VAL A 114 -12.91 4.05 -14.25
C VAL A 114 -12.12 4.17 -15.55
N SER A 115 -11.05 3.38 -15.71
CA SER A 115 -10.23 3.36 -16.93
C SER A 115 -11.01 3.02 -18.19
N ASP A 116 -11.99 2.11 -18.10
CA ASP A 116 -12.81 1.71 -19.25
C ASP A 116 -13.86 2.78 -19.62
N THR A 117 -14.14 3.73 -18.71
CA THR A 117 -15.20 4.74 -18.88
C THR A 117 -14.69 6.15 -19.18
N LEU A 118 -13.42 6.45 -18.88
CA LEU A 118 -12.74 7.70 -19.23
C LEU A 118 -12.28 7.68 -20.69
#